data_AF-A0A914PBW4-F1
#
_entry.id   AF-A0A914PBW4-F1
#
_cell.length_a   1.000
_cell.length_b   1.000
_cell.length_c   1.000
_cell.angle_alpha   90.00
_cell.angle_beta   90.00
_cell.angle_gamma   90.00
#
_symmetry.space_group_name_H-M   'P 1'
#
loop_
_entity.id
_entity.type
_entity.pdbx_description
1 polymer ?
#
loop_
_entity_poly.entity_id
_entity_poly.type
_entity_poly.pdbx_seq_one_letter_code
_entity_poly.pdbx_strand_id
1 'polypeptide(L)'
;MDLYISFDEEKPKYCQKALEAVRTKPTFVVHNIFEIMSKSPESVPECAFHDFKIIKDEEYPVLLEFDNFGETRKHATPEFLMALLLRQHLKAIKKEIGMKSKKIAFTTFDEFSDEEWNRVNMKLTEACEMVKIECEVFDLKKVRKL
;
A
#
# COMPACT_ATOMS: atom_id res chain seq x y z
N MET A 1 -10.92 11.45 -10.91
CA MET A 1 -10.64 10.70 -9.69
C MET A 1 -9.15 10.49 -9.59
N ASP A 2 -8.50 11.10 -8.60
CA ASP A 2 -7.09 10.86 -8.29
C ASP A 2 -6.98 9.83 -7.15
N LEU A 3 -5.90 9.04 -7.13
CA LEU A 3 -5.57 8.13 -6.03
C LEU A 3 -4.13 8.42 -5.59
N TYR A 4 -3.96 8.73 -4.30
CA TYR A 4 -2.66 8.91 -3.65
C TYR A 4 -2.45 7.81 -2.62
N ILE A 5 -1.28 7.17 -2.65
CA ILE A 5 -0.91 6.12 -1.69
C ILE A 5 0.42 6.53 -1.05
N SER A 6 0.46 6.62 0.28
CA SER A 6 1.64 7.00 1.06
C SER A 6 2.08 5.87 2.01
N PHE A 7 3.39 5.82 2.30
CA PHE A 7 3.99 4.90 3.25
C PHE A 7 4.22 5.49 4.64
N ASP A 8 4.05 6.82 4.79
CA ASP A 8 4.57 7.56 5.93
C ASP A 8 3.68 8.79 6.17
N GLU A 9 3.05 8.88 7.35
CA GLU A 9 2.29 10.06 7.78
C GLU A 9 3.20 11.24 8.12
N GLU A 10 4.46 10.98 8.50
CA GLU A 10 5.40 11.99 8.97
C GLU A 10 6.08 12.78 7.85
N LYS A 11 5.78 12.48 6.58
CA LYS A 11 6.24 13.26 5.42
C LYS A 11 5.16 14.21 4.93
N PRO A 12 5.04 15.40 5.54
CA PRO A 12 3.93 16.33 5.30
C PRO A 12 3.80 16.74 3.83
N LYS A 13 4.87 16.73 3.03
CA LYS A 13 4.83 17.19 1.63
C LYS A 13 3.91 16.32 0.73
N TYR A 14 3.81 15.02 0.98
CA TYR A 14 2.95 14.13 0.18
C TYR A 14 1.51 14.12 0.70
N CYS A 15 1.35 14.12 2.03
CA CYS A 15 0.05 14.29 2.69
C CYS A 15 -0.59 15.64 2.31
N GLN A 16 0.17 16.73 2.30
CA GLN A 16 -0.33 18.06 2.01
C GLN A 16 -0.82 18.22 0.56
N LYS A 17 -0.09 17.67 -0.43
CA LYS A 17 -0.56 17.68 -1.83
C LYS A 17 -1.82 16.85 -2.02
N ALA A 18 -1.91 15.70 -1.36
CA ALA A 18 -3.10 14.87 -1.40
C ALA A 18 -4.29 15.60 -0.75
N LEU A 19 -4.08 16.22 0.42
CA LEU A 19 -5.08 17.03 1.13
C LEU A 19 -5.51 18.28 0.34
N GLU A 20 -4.61 18.93 -0.39
CA GLU A 20 -4.92 20.03 -1.30
C GLU A 20 -5.73 19.56 -2.52
N ALA A 21 -5.40 18.38 -3.06
CA ALA A 21 -6.12 17.77 -4.18
C ALA A 21 -7.55 17.36 -3.80
N VAL A 22 -7.78 16.81 -2.61
CA VAL A 22 -9.12 16.47 -2.07
C VAL A 22 -10.06 17.68 -2.08
N ARG A 23 -9.53 18.90 -1.85
CA ARG A 23 -10.34 20.12 -1.86
C ARG A 23 -10.79 20.60 -3.23
N THR A 24 -10.14 20.12 -4.30
CA THR A 24 -10.33 20.66 -5.66
C THR A 24 -10.94 19.65 -6.62
N LYS A 25 -10.87 18.35 -6.30
CA LYS A 25 -11.44 17.27 -7.12
C LYS A 25 -11.60 15.97 -6.31
N PRO A 26 -12.48 15.06 -6.75
CA PRO A 26 -12.57 13.70 -6.23
C PRO A 26 -11.20 13.02 -6.14
N THR A 27 -10.72 12.83 -4.91
CA THR A 27 -9.37 12.32 -4.61
C THR A 27 -9.45 11.34 -3.46
N PHE A 28 -8.88 10.14 -3.63
CA PHE A 28 -8.74 9.17 -2.56
C PHE A 28 -7.31 9.16 -2.06
N VAL A 29 -7.15 9.07 -0.74
CA VAL A 29 -5.84 9.04 -0.09
C VAL A 29 -5.75 7.84 0.81
N VAL A 30 -4.79 6.96 0.55
CA VAL A 30 -4.48 5.76 1.33
C VAL A 30 -3.15 5.98 2.03
N HIS A 31 -3.19 6.07 3.36
CA HIS A 31 -2.00 6.18 4.20
C HIS A 31 -1.67 4.83 4.83
N ASN A 32 -0.40 4.65 5.20
CA ASN A 32 0.10 3.48 5.93
C ASN A 32 -0.36 2.15 5.34
N ILE A 33 -0.19 1.96 4.02
CA ILE A 33 -0.60 0.72 3.35
C ILE A 33 0.03 -0.54 4.00
N PHE A 34 1.21 -0.43 4.61
CA PHE A 34 1.83 -1.51 5.39
C PHE A 34 1.04 -1.89 6.64
N GLU A 35 0.47 -0.91 7.34
CA GLU A 35 -0.40 -1.12 8.49
C GLU A 35 -1.70 -1.81 8.06
N ILE A 36 -2.32 -1.34 6.97
CA ILE A 36 -3.50 -2.00 6.40
C ILE A 36 -3.18 -3.46 6.00
N MET A 37 -1.99 -3.70 5.45
CA MET A 37 -1.55 -5.05 5.10
C MET A 37 -1.28 -5.94 6.32
N SER A 38 -0.86 -5.37 7.46
CA SER A 38 -0.51 -6.12 8.67
C SER A 38 -1.72 -6.53 9.51
N LYS A 39 -2.81 -5.76 9.46
CA LYS A 39 -4.02 -6.02 10.24
C LYS A 39 -4.87 -7.15 9.67
N SER A 40 -5.59 -7.82 10.57
CA SER A 40 -6.68 -8.73 10.22
C SER A 40 -7.92 -7.91 9.86
N PRO A 41 -8.88 -8.48 9.11
CA PRO A 41 -10.14 -7.80 8.72
C PRO A 41 -10.91 -7.16 9.86
N GLU A 42 -10.81 -7.76 11.04
CA GLU A 42 -11.56 -7.38 12.24
C GLU A 42 -10.81 -6.32 13.06
N SER A 43 -9.51 -6.14 12.80
CA SER A 43 -8.63 -5.24 13.54
C SER A 43 -8.17 -4.04 12.72
N VAL A 44 -8.62 -3.91 11.47
CA VAL A 44 -8.36 -2.68 10.72
C VAL A 44 -9.23 -1.58 11.33
N PRO A 45 -8.65 -0.54 11.95
CA PRO A 45 -9.43 0.54 12.53
C PRO A 45 -10.30 1.19 11.44
N GLU A 46 -11.50 1.66 11.81
CA GLU A 46 -12.21 2.67 11.02
C GLU A 46 -11.33 3.92 11.01
N CYS A 47 -10.41 3.97 10.06
CA CYS A 47 -9.38 4.99 10.03
C CYS A 47 -10.04 6.29 9.55
N ALA A 48 -10.08 7.28 10.44
CA ALA A 48 -10.84 8.53 10.28
C ALA A 48 -10.33 9.47 9.17
N PHE A 49 -9.23 9.12 8.50
CA PHE A 49 -8.53 9.97 7.52
C PHE A 49 -8.73 9.57 6.06
N HIS A 50 -9.73 8.74 5.78
CA HIS A 50 -9.86 8.08 4.49
C HIS A 50 -11.24 8.29 3.88
N ASP A 51 -11.28 8.88 2.68
CA ASP A 51 -12.47 8.89 1.82
C ASP A 51 -12.82 7.48 1.27
N PHE A 52 -12.30 6.40 1.87
CA PHE A 52 -12.63 5.03 1.51
C PHE A 52 -13.19 4.27 2.71
N LYS A 53 -14.14 3.39 2.43
CA LYS A 53 -14.70 2.48 3.43
C LYS A 53 -13.98 1.14 3.35
N ILE A 54 -13.58 0.60 4.50
CA ILE A 54 -13.14 -0.79 4.55
C ILE A 54 -14.40 -1.65 4.56
N ILE A 55 -14.52 -2.51 3.56
CA ILE A 55 -15.59 -3.50 3.50
C ILE A 55 -15.00 -4.89 3.62
N LYS A 56 -15.78 -5.78 4.27
CA LYS A 56 -15.49 -7.19 4.36
C LYS A 56 -16.16 -7.88 3.18
N ASP A 57 -15.41 -8.70 2.48
CA ASP A 57 -15.91 -9.56 1.41
C ASP A 57 -15.53 -11.00 1.72
N GLU A 58 -16.37 -11.96 1.33
CA GLU A 58 -16.16 -13.37 1.65
C GLU A 58 -14.90 -13.93 0.97
N GLU A 59 -14.51 -13.38 -0.18
CA GLU A 59 -13.33 -13.75 -0.94
C GLU A 59 -12.11 -12.91 -0.53
N TYR A 60 -12.33 -11.64 -0.14
CA TYR A 60 -11.25 -10.71 0.20
C TYR A 60 -11.36 -10.16 1.63
N PRO A 61 -10.42 -10.52 2.52
CA PRO A 61 -10.47 -10.14 3.94
C PRO A 61 -10.46 -8.62 4.17
N VAL A 62 -9.79 -7.85 3.31
CA VAL A 62 -9.76 -6.38 3.39
C VAL A 62 -9.96 -5.82 1.98
N LEU A 63 -11.10 -5.16 1.74
CA LEU A 63 -11.36 -4.40 0.52
C LEU A 63 -11.55 -2.92 0.85
N LEU A 64 -10.91 -2.08 0.06
CA LEU A 64 -11.02 -0.64 0.12
C LEU A 64 -12.09 -0.21 -0.89
N GLU A 65 -13.26 0.19 -0.41
CA GLU A 65 -14.37 0.73 -1.19
C GLU A 65 -14.21 2.24 -1.36
N PHE A 66 -14.13 2.68 -2.61
CA PHE A 66 -14.01 4.08 -3.00
C PHE A 66 -15.36 4.57 -3.57
N ASP A 67 -15.98 5.58 -2.96
CA ASP A 67 -17.25 6.14 -3.43
C ASP A 67 -17.02 7.19 -4.53
N ASN A 68 -17.27 6.83 -5.78
CA ASN A 68 -17.19 7.75 -6.91
C ASN A 68 -18.46 8.61 -7.04
N PHE A 69 -18.76 9.43 -6.03
CA PHE A 69 -19.79 10.49 -6.05
C PHE A 69 -21.12 10.05 -6.67
N GLY A 70 -21.62 8.86 -6.29
CA GLY A 70 -22.94 8.36 -6.73
C GLY A 70 -22.96 7.63 -8.07
N GLU A 71 -21.82 7.42 -8.74
CA GLU A 71 -21.78 6.72 -10.04
C GLU A 71 -21.50 5.21 -9.92
N THR A 72 -20.43 4.81 -9.23
CA THR A 72 -20.07 3.38 -9.06
C THR A 72 -19.05 3.22 -7.95
N ARG A 73 -19.33 2.32 -6.99
CA ARG A 73 -18.36 1.93 -5.97
C ARG A 73 -17.26 1.09 -6.61
N LYS A 74 -16.00 1.42 -6.31
CA LYS A 74 -14.85 0.63 -6.76
C LYS A 74 -14.19 -0.01 -5.56
N HIS A 75 -13.66 -1.20 -5.77
CA HIS A 75 -12.97 -1.97 -4.74
C HIS A 75 -11.52 -2.19 -5.14
N ALA A 76 -10.60 -2.08 -4.18
CA ALA A 76 -9.23 -2.51 -4.35
C ALA A 76 -8.76 -3.26 -3.11
N THR A 77 -7.95 -4.29 -3.32
CA THR A 77 -7.23 -4.94 -2.24
C THR A 77 -5.95 -4.16 -1.91
N PRO A 78 -5.42 -4.27 -0.68
CA PRO A 78 -4.16 -3.63 -0.29
C PRO A 78 -2.98 -4.01 -1.20
N GLU A 79 -2.86 -5.28 -1.59
CA GLU A 79 -1.82 -5.78 -2.47
C GLU A 79 -1.95 -5.23 -3.91
N PHE A 80 -3.17 -5.01 -4.40
CA PHE A 80 -3.37 -4.33 -5.69
C PHE A 80 -2.90 -2.88 -5.63
N LEU A 81 -3.20 -2.15 -4.56
CA LEU A 81 -2.69 -0.80 -4.35
C LEU A 81 -1.17 -0.76 -4.27
N MET A 82 -0.57 -1.72 -3.57
CA MET A 82 0.88 -1.89 -3.54
C MET A 82 1.44 -2.17 -4.94
N ALA A 83 0.80 -3.02 -5.74
CA ALA A 83 1.21 -3.31 -7.11
C ALA A 83 1.21 -2.04 -8.00
N LEU A 84 0.21 -1.16 -7.84
CA LEU A 84 0.18 0.13 -8.53
C LEU A 84 1.38 1.01 -8.16
N LEU A 85 1.69 1.11 -6.86
CA LEU A 85 2.86 1.84 -6.38
C LEU A 85 4.16 1.25 -6.93
N LEU A 86 4.34 -0.08 -6.84
CA LEU A 86 5.51 -0.76 -7.36
C LEU A 86 5.69 -0.49 -8.85
N ARG A 87 4.62 -0.56 -9.64
CA ARG A 87 4.66 -0.25 -11.07
C ARG A 87 5.15 1.17 -11.34
N GLN A 88 4.71 2.14 -10.55
CA GLN A 88 5.16 3.53 -10.67
C GLN A 88 6.64 3.67 -10.34
N HIS A 89 7.10 3.10 -9.24
CA HIS A 89 8.50 3.12 -8.84
C HIS A 89 9.41 2.41 -9.86
N LEU A 90 9.01 1.23 -10.35
CA LEU A 90 9.75 0.49 -11.37
C LEU A 90 9.84 1.26 -12.69
N LYS A 91 8.79 2.00 -13.07
CA LYS A 91 8.81 2.89 -14.24
C LYS A 91 9.78 4.05 -14.03
N ALA A 92 9.80 4.66 -12.84
CA ALA A 92 10.74 5.72 -12.50
C ALA A 92 12.19 5.21 -12.52
N ILE A 93 12.47 4.07 -11.88
CA ILE A 93 13.79 3.43 -11.88
C ILE A 93 14.24 3.13 -13.31
N LYS A 94 13.38 2.54 -14.14
CA LYS A 94 13.71 2.28 -15.56
C LYS A 94 14.02 3.56 -16.32
N LYS A 95 13.30 4.65 -16.04
CA LYS A 95 13.53 5.94 -16.69
C LYS A 95 14.88 6.53 -16.30
N GLU A 96 15.22 6.50 -15.01
CA GLU A 96 16.43 7.13 -14.49
C GLU A 96 17.69 6.28 -14.72
N ILE A 97 17.60 4.96 -14.53
CA ILE A 97 18.73 4.03 -14.66
C ILE A 97 18.85 3.44 -16.08
N GLY A 98 17.78 3.49 -16.87
CA GLY A 98 17.74 2.90 -18.22
C GLY A 98 17.54 1.38 -18.25
N MET A 99 17.39 0.73 -17.09
CA MET A 99 17.28 -0.72 -16.98
C MET A 99 15.98 -1.15 -16.29
N LYS A 100 15.42 -2.29 -16.72
CA LYS A 100 14.27 -2.90 -16.05
C LYS A 100 14.76 -3.69 -14.82
N SER A 101 14.29 -3.33 -13.62
CA SER A 101 14.54 -4.11 -12.42
C SER A 101 13.89 -5.49 -12.52
N LYS A 102 14.62 -6.53 -12.07
CA LYS A 102 14.14 -7.92 -12.03
C LYS A 102 13.74 -8.37 -10.64
N LYS A 103 14.32 -7.73 -9.61
CA LYS A 103 14.14 -8.04 -8.20
C LYS A 103 13.95 -6.74 -7.41
N ILE A 104 13.12 -6.79 -6.39
CA ILE A 104 12.97 -5.75 -5.37
C ILE A 104 13.15 -6.36 -3.98
N ALA A 105 13.76 -5.58 -3.10
CA ALA A 105 13.97 -5.93 -1.71
C ALA A 105 13.18 -4.97 -0.82
N PHE A 106 12.43 -5.51 0.14
CA PHE A 106 11.78 -4.72 1.19
C PHE A 106 12.51 -4.93 2.51
N THR A 107 12.63 -3.89 3.30
CA THR A 107 13.13 -3.97 4.68
C THR A 107 11.97 -3.91 5.65
N THR A 108 12.03 -4.74 6.67
CA THR A 108 11.10 -4.69 7.80
C THR A 108 11.39 -3.50 8.73
N PHE A 109 10.36 -3.06 9.45
CA PHE A 109 10.39 -2.03 10.48
C PHE A 109 10.06 -2.65 11.85
N ASP A 110 10.55 -2.02 12.92
CA ASP A 110 10.54 -2.62 14.27
C ASP A 110 9.14 -2.75 14.89
N GLU A 111 8.15 -2.03 14.35
CA GLU A 111 6.81 -1.83 14.91
C GLU A 111 5.88 -3.04 14.78
N PHE A 112 6.10 -3.92 13.80
CA PHE A 112 5.24 -5.10 13.60
C PHE A 112 5.76 -6.35 14.31
N SER A 113 4.82 -7.15 14.80
CA SER A 113 5.04 -8.51 15.28
C SER A 113 5.37 -9.49 14.15
N ASP A 114 5.84 -10.69 14.49
CA ASP A 114 6.16 -11.74 13.50
C ASP A 114 4.92 -12.15 12.68
N GLU A 115 3.76 -12.21 13.31
CA GLU A 115 2.49 -12.55 12.64
C GLU A 115 2.06 -11.44 11.66
N GLU A 116 2.17 -10.18 12.08
CA GLU A 116 1.91 -9.02 11.23
C GLU A 116 2.86 -8.99 10.03
N TRP A 117 4.15 -9.26 10.23
CA TRP A 117 5.13 -9.36 9.14
C TRP A 117 4.84 -10.52 8.19
N ASN A 118 4.39 -11.67 8.69
CA ASN A 118 4.00 -12.78 7.82
C ASN A 118 2.86 -12.37 6.88
N ARG A 119 1.83 -11.67 7.40
CA ARG A 119 0.72 -11.14 6.58
C ARG A 119 1.20 -10.11 5.55
N VAL A 120 2.05 -9.17 5.97
CA VAL A 120 2.64 -8.18 5.07
C VAL A 120 3.46 -8.86 3.98
N ASN A 121 4.26 -9.88 4.32
CA ASN A 121 5.11 -10.60 3.38
C ASN A 121 4.27 -11.34 2.32
N MET A 122 3.17 -11.98 2.72
CA MET A 122 2.23 -12.60 1.77
C MET A 122 1.68 -11.57 0.78
N LYS A 123 1.13 -10.45 1.27
CA LYS A 123 0.57 -9.38 0.42
C LYS A 123 1.60 -8.69 -0.47
N LEU A 124 2.83 -8.50 0.02
CA LEU A 124 3.95 -7.98 -0.78
C LEU A 124 4.33 -8.93 -1.91
N THR A 125 4.30 -10.24 -1.65
CA THR A 125 4.60 -11.26 -2.66
C THR A 125 3.54 -11.22 -3.76
N GLU A 126 2.26 -11.20 -3.40
CA GLU A 126 1.14 -11.07 -4.34
C GLU A 126 1.25 -9.78 -5.18
N ALA A 127 1.55 -8.64 -4.55
CA ALA A 127 1.74 -7.38 -5.25
C ALA A 127 2.91 -7.44 -6.26
N CYS A 128 4.01 -8.09 -5.88
CA CYS A 128 5.17 -8.29 -6.76
C CYS A 128 4.86 -9.21 -7.95
N GLU A 129 4.06 -10.27 -7.73
CA GLU A 129 3.58 -11.15 -8.79
C GLU A 129 2.74 -10.38 -9.82
N MET A 130 1.83 -9.50 -9.36
CA MET A 130 1.00 -8.67 -10.25
C MET A 130 1.85 -7.79 -11.20
N VAL A 131 3.01 -7.31 -10.75
CA VAL A 131 3.94 -6.52 -11.58
C VAL A 131 5.07 -7.31 -12.22
N LYS A 132 5.10 -8.64 -12.01
CA LYS A 132 6.11 -9.58 -12.53
C LYS A 132 7.54 -9.19 -12.13
N ILE A 133 7.75 -8.98 -10.83
CA ILE A 133 9.07 -8.75 -10.24
C ILE A 133 9.34 -9.77 -9.13
N GLU A 134 10.60 -10.22 -9.01
CA GLU A 134 11.00 -11.06 -7.87
C GLU A 134 10.98 -10.23 -6.57
N CYS A 135 10.48 -10.81 -5.50
CA CYS A 135 10.35 -10.17 -4.19
C CYS A 135 11.29 -10.83 -3.17
N GLU A 136 11.92 -10.02 -2.33
CA GLU A 136 12.66 -10.48 -1.15
C GLU A 136 12.40 -9.54 0.03
N VAL A 137 12.13 -10.09 1.20
CA VAL A 137 11.89 -9.31 2.42
C VAL A 137 12.99 -9.59 3.44
N PHE A 138 13.65 -8.53 3.87
CA PHE A 138 14.77 -8.56 4.80
C PHE A 138 14.35 -8.14 6.21
N ASP A 139 14.58 -9.04 7.17
CA ASP A 139 14.37 -8.76 8.59
C ASP A 139 15.55 -7.98 9.18
N LEU A 140 15.39 -6.67 9.38
CA LEU A 140 16.46 -5.82 9.92
C LEU A 140 16.80 -6.18 11.38
N LYS A 141 15.86 -6.74 12.16
CA LYS A 141 16.12 -7.20 13.54
C LYS A 141 17.12 -8.37 13.54
N LYS A 142 17.06 -9.24 12.53
CA LYS A 142 17.97 -10.37 12.37
C LYS A 142 19.36 -9.94 11.87
N VAL A 143 19.44 -8.90 11.04
CA VAL A 143 20.72 -8.38 10.52
C VAL A 143 21.52 -7.66 11.61
N ARG A 144 20.87 -6.93 12.53
CA ARG A 144 21.55 -6.18 13.62
C ARG A 144 22.24 -7.05 14.69
N LYS A 145 22.02 -8.38 14.69
CA LYS A 145 22.64 -9.32 15.65
C LYS A 145 23.94 -9.96 15.15
N LEU A 146 24.42 -9.56 13.96
CA LEU A 146 25.71 -9.94 13.39
C LEU A 146 26.76 -8.86 13.65
#